data_AF-A0A077WCH5-F1
#
_entry.id   AF-A0A077WCH5-F1
#
_cell.length_a   1.000
_cell.length_b   1.000
_cell.length_c   1.000
_cell.angle_alpha   90.00
_cell.angle_beta   90.00
_cell.angle_gamma   90.00
#
_symmetry.space_group_name_H-M   'P 1'
#
loop_
_entity.id
_entity.type
_entity.pdbx_description
1 polymer ?
#
loop_
_entity_poly.entity_id
_entity_poly.type
_entity_poly.pdbx_seq_one_letter_code
_entity_poly.pdbx_strand_id
1 'polypeptide(L)'
;MLVKSLFTIVAAALASTSLACEPECRRGLAADFAKHYGPVVQLAVDQLQDSFASDVTNATLPSSIYTMLPENVLQSKLTEQLSSTLGVFVEEATGKDLTSGIFSVMFAEEKPFKGDCNHPARLTRKMPPPGESWTREECQKMDYICGNPPSICHFLPDIKQRILGRIRSQLANYATFDDGSLVKNVVQSIKQTTSDVMREYGAGSSMDDPEVKSYVDTIISNAIRSLDTWSTEDLKSLCTRPEDDQVCNGWDDSIITEILKWP
;
A
#
# COMPACT_ATOMS: atom_id res chain seq x y z
N MET A 1 -20.49 -50.43 -41.49
CA MET A 1 -21.78 -50.47 -40.77
C MET A 1 -21.46 -50.39 -39.28
N LEU A 2 -21.50 -49.20 -38.69
CA LEU A 2 -22.66 -48.60 -38.03
C LEU A 2 -22.90 -49.13 -36.59
N VAL A 3 -22.38 -48.34 -35.64
CA VAL A 3 -23.02 -47.84 -34.41
C VAL A 3 -23.55 -48.85 -33.37
N LYS A 4 -23.00 -48.73 -32.14
CA LYS A 4 -23.62 -48.85 -30.80
C LYS A 4 -22.46 -48.88 -29.78
N SER A 5 -22.30 -48.05 -28.76
CA SER A 5 -23.08 -46.98 -28.10
C SER A 5 -22.02 -46.07 -27.44
N LEU A 6 -22.03 -44.76 -27.65
CA LEU A 6 -22.82 -43.73 -26.96
C LEU A 6 -22.61 -43.67 -25.43
N PHE A 7 -21.94 -42.58 -25.03
CA PHE A 7 -22.04 -41.82 -23.78
C PHE A 7 -21.64 -42.46 -22.44
N THR A 8 -20.44 -42.11 -21.99
CA THR A 8 -20.21 -41.79 -20.57
C THR A 8 -19.47 -40.46 -20.48
N ILE A 9 -20.20 -39.37 -20.71
CA ILE A 9 -19.79 -38.01 -20.35
C ILE A 9 -20.48 -37.68 -19.02
N VAL A 10 -19.67 -37.24 -18.06
CA VAL A 10 -20.00 -36.42 -16.88
C VAL A 10 -20.81 -37.07 -15.76
N ALA A 11 -20.12 -37.34 -14.65
CA ALA A 11 -20.60 -37.06 -13.28
C ALA A 11 -19.44 -37.14 -12.26
N ALA A 12 -18.41 -36.32 -12.42
CA ALA A 12 -17.38 -36.13 -11.37
C ALA A 12 -16.88 -34.68 -11.26
N ALA A 13 -17.66 -33.71 -11.74
CA ALA A 13 -17.37 -32.27 -11.61
C ALA A 13 -18.47 -31.51 -10.83
N LEU A 14 -19.29 -32.23 -10.06
CA LEU A 14 -20.17 -31.65 -9.05
C LEU A 14 -19.71 -32.08 -7.66
N ALA A 15 -18.40 -32.05 -7.41
CA ALA A 15 -17.93 -31.86 -6.05
C ALA A 15 -18.27 -30.41 -5.71
N SER A 16 -19.33 -30.23 -4.92
CA SER A 16 -19.73 -29.01 -4.24
C SER A 16 -18.51 -28.23 -3.74
N THR A 17 -18.05 -27.25 -4.52
CA THR A 17 -16.89 -26.44 -4.17
C THR A 17 -17.33 -25.25 -3.31
N SER A 18 -17.40 -25.55 -2.02
CA SER A 18 -17.12 -24.69 -0.85
C SER A 18 -18.02 -23.49 -0.54
N LEU A 19 -18.54 -23.52 0.69
CA LEU A 19 -19.32 -22.53 1.45
C LEU A 19 -18.48 -21.33 1.94
N ALA A 20 -17.61 -20.83 1.06
CA ALA A 20 -16.66 -19.76 1.31
C ALA A 20 -16.83 -18.64 0.27
N CYS A 21 -16.41 -17.43 0.61
CA CYS A 21 -16.29 -16.29 -0.28
C CYS A 21 -15.61 -16.72 -1.59
N GLU A 22 -16.42 -16.77 -2.65
CA GLU A 22 -16.02 -17.20 -3.98
C GLU A 22 -14.89 -16.32 -4.54
N PRO A 23 -14.18 -16.75 -5.60
CA PRO A 23 -13.09 -15.96 -6.18
C PRO A 23 -13.44 -14.48 -6.43
N GLU A 24 -14.65 -14.20 -6.93
CA GLU A 24 -15.09 -12.82 -7.19
C GLU A 24 -15.36 -12.04 -5.89
N CYS A 25 -15.96 -12.69 -4.89
CA CYS A 25 -16.10 -12.10 -3.56
C CYS A 25 -14.73 -11.70 -2.98
N ARG A 26 -13.73 -12.60 -3.06
CA ARG A 26 -12.39 -12.33 -2.52
C ARG A 26 -11.68 -11.18 -3.22
N ARG A 27 -11.80 -11.11 -4.55
CA ARG A 27 -11.25 -9.99 -5.33
C ARG A 27 -11.97 -8.69 -5.04
N GLY A 28 -13.31 -8.72 -4.97
CA GLY A 28 -14.13 -7.56 -4.64
C GLY A 28 -13.79 -7.01 -3.26
N LEU A 29 -13.73 -7.87 -2.25
CA LEU A 29 -13.31 -7.49 -0.90
C LEU A 29 -11.91 -6.87 -0.86
N ALA A 30 -10.92 -7.50 -1.51
CA ALA A 30 -9.58 -6.95 -1.55
C ALA A 30 -9.53 -5.56 -2.20
N ALA A 31 -10.32 -5.35 -3.25
CA ALA A 31 -10.44 -4.05 -3.90
C ALA A 31 -11.16 -3.01 -3.01
N ASP A 32 -12.23 -3.40 -2.31
CA ASP A 32 -12.96 -2.51 -1.40
C ASP A 32 -12.08 -2.11 -0.20
N PHE A 33 -11.32 -3.03 0.39
CA PHE A 33 -10.29 -2.70 1.38
C PHE A 33 -9.20 -1.78 0.79
N ALA A 34 -8.73 -2.03 -0.43
CA ALA A 34 -7.71 -1.18 -1.07
C ALA A 34 -8.17 0.28 -1.22
N LYS A 35 -9.45 0.51 -1.54
CA LYS A 35 -10.01 1.88 -1.60
C LYS A 35 -9.91 2.62 -0.27
N HIS A 36 -10.14 1.92 0.84
CA HIS A 36 -10.05 2.50 2.18
C HIS A 36 -8.60 2.67 2.65
N TYR A 37 -7.68 1.80 2.22
CA TYR A 37 -6.27 1.88 2.58
C TYR A 37 -5.43 2.76 1.67
N GLY A 38 -5.91 3.14 0.48
CA GLY A 38 -5.25 4.12 -0.39
C GLY A 38 -4.93 5.44 0.33
N PRO A 39 -5.90 6.08 1.00
CA PRO A 39 -5.67 7.26 1.82
C PRO A 39 -4.67 7.06 2.97
N VAL A 40 -4.57 5.85 3.53
CA VAL A 40 -3.58 5.53 4.57
C VAL A 40 -2.15 5.53 4.01
N VAL A 41 -1.98 5.03 2.78
CA VAL A 41 -0.70 5.10 2.07
C VAL A 41 -0.33 6.55 1.75
N GLN A 42 -1.28 7.34 1.25
CA GLN A 42 -1.07 8.78 1.02
C GLN A 42 -0.62 9.49 2.30
N LEU A 43 -1.33 9.29 3.41
CA LEU A 43 -0.99 9.86 4.72
C LEU A 43 0.45 9.52 5.13
N ALA A 44 0.88 8.27 4.95
CA ALA A 44 2.24 7.86 5.27
C ALA A 44 3.29 8.58 4.40
N VAL A 45 3.00 8.81 3.12
CA VAL A 45 3.91 9.48 2.18
C VAL A 45 3.92 11.01 2.38
N ASP A 46 2.80 11.62 2.74
CA ASP A 46 2.73 13.04 3.08
C ASP A 46 3.66 13.37 4.26
N GLN A 47 3.69 12.51 5.28
CA GLN A 47 4.61 12.65 6.43
C GLN A 47 6.09 12.58 6.01
N LEU A 48 6.42 11.74 5.02
CA LEU A 48 7.77 11.69 4.44
C LEU A 48 8.10 12.97 3.66
N GLN A 49 7.13 13.51 2.91
CA GLN A 49 7.30 14.74 2.14
C GLN A 49 7.69 15.93 3.05
N ASP A 50 7.04 16.06 4.20
CA ASP A 50 7.36 17.11 5.18
C ASP A 50 8.81 17.00 5.69
N SER A 51 9.28 15.77 5.92
CA SER A 51 10.67 15.50 6.32
C SER A 51 11.66 15.89 5.22
N PHE A 52 11.38 15.54 3.96
CA PHE A 52 12.21 15.94 2.81
C PHE A 52 12.31 17.45 2.64
N ALA A 53 11.19 18.17 2.78
CA ALA A 53 11.20 19.63 2.66
C ALA A 53 12.15 20.27 3.67
N SER A 54 12.19 19.77 4.90
CA SER A 54 13.15 20.22 5.92
C SER A 54 14.59 19.80 5.59
N ASP A 55 14.81 18.52 5.28
CA ASP A 55 16.16 17.94 5.13
C ASP A 55 16.92 18.43 3.88
N VAL A 56 16.22 18.72 2.78
CA VAL A 56 16.84 19.28 1.56
C VAL A 56 17.29 20.73 1.76
N THR A 57 16.64 21.49 2.64
CA THR A 57 17.05 22.85 2.97
C THR A 57 18.24 22.92 3.93
N ASN A 58 18.64 21.79 4.50
CA ASN A 58 19.72 21.67 5.49
C ASN A 58 21.12 21.47 4.87
N ALA A 59 21.32 21.93 3.63
CA ALA A 59 22.60 21.90 2.94
C ALA A 59 22.89 23.27 2.34
N THR A 60 24.11 23.79 2.55
CA THR A 60 24.52 25.10 2.07
C THR A 60 25.20 25.01 0.71
N LEU A 61 24.74 25.83 -0.23
CA LEU A 61 25.31 25.87 -1.58
C LEU A 61 26.78 26.35 -1.56
N PRO A 62 27.71 25.67 -2.28
CA PRO A 62 29.11 26.10 -2.35
C PRO A 62 29.30 27.50 -2.90
N SER A 63 30.27 28.24 -2.34
CA SER A 63 30.57 29.62 -2.74
C SER A 63 30.96 29.76 -4.22
N SER A 64 31.51 28.70 -4.81
CA SER A 64 31.90 28.62 -6.22
C SER A 64 30.73 28.80 -7.19
N ILE A 65 29.51 28.49 -6.77
CA ILE A 65 28.31 28.53 -7.62
C ILE A 65 27.20 29.44 -7.05
N TYR A 66 27.32 29.86 -5.79
CA TYR A 66 26.36 30.72 -5.09
C TYR A 66 26.04 32.03 -5.83
N THR A 67 27.03 32.59 -6.54
CA THR A 67 26.84 33.84 -7.31
C THR A 67 26.08 33.66 -8.61
N MET A 68 25.99 32.43 -9.12
CA MET A 68 25.32 32.08 -10.39
C MET A 68 23.95 31.48 -10.15
N LEU A 69 23.80 30.69 -9.09
CA LEU A 69 22.57 29.97 -8.75
C LEU A 69 22.04 30.43 -7.38
N PRO A 70 20.86 31.08 -7.33
CA PRO A 70 20.21 31.36 -6.07
C PRO A 70 19.82 30.06 -5.36
N GLU A 71 20.28 29.89 -4.12
CA GLU A 71 20.06 28.67 -3.32
C GLU A 71 18.57 28.33 -3.15
N ASN A 72 17.73 29.34 -2.94
CA ASN A 72 16.28 29.16 -2.80
C ASN A 72 15.62 28.58 -4.06
N VAL A 73 16.17 28.84 -5.25
CA VAL A 73 15.65 28.29 -6.51
C VAL A 73 15.93 26.79 -6.57
N LEU A 74 17.16 26.36 -6.27
CA LEU A 74 17.52 24.95 -6.28
C LEU A 74 16.73 24.17 -5.21
N GLN A 75 16.65 24.71 -3.99
CA GLN A 75 15.88 24.08 -2.92
C GLN A 75 14.40 23.94 -3.30
N SER A 76 13.78 25.01 -3.83
CA SER A 76 12.38 24.96 -4.28
C SER A 76 12.15 23.92 -5.38
N LYS A 77 13.07 23.81 -6.35
CA LYS A 77 12.98 22.83 -7.44
C LYS A 77 13.16 21.40 -6.95
N LEU A 78 14.09 21.19 -6.02
CA LEU A 78 14.27 19.89 -5.38
C LEU A 78 13.03 19.48 -4.59
N THR A 79 12.44 20.38 -3.80
CA THR A 79 11.20 20.10 -3.06
C THR A 79 10.04 19.78 -4.01
N GLU A 80 9.86 20.56 -5.08
CA GLU A 80 8.83 20.31 -6.11
C GLU A 80 9.03 18.94 -6.76
N GLN A 81 10.25 18.62 -7.19
CA GLN A 81 10.53 17.36 -7.86
C GLN A 81 10.41 16.16 -6.92
N LEU A 82 10.84 16.27 -5.66
CA LEU A 82 10.66 15.21 -4.67
C LEU A 82 9.19 14.97 -4.37
N SER A 83 8.38 16.03 -4.22
CA SER A 83 6.93 15.89 -4.07
C SER A 83 6.31 15.19 -5.28
N SER A 84 6.72 15.56 -6.50
CA SER A 84 6.28 14.85 -7.72
C SER A 84 6.70 13.39 -7.74
N THR A 85 7.92 13.08 -7.27
CA THR A 85 8.45 11.71 -7.19
C THR A 85 7.64 10.87 -6.20
N LEU A 86 7.30 11.46 -5.06
CA LEU A 86 6.45 10.84 -4.05
C LEU A 86 5.00 10.64 -4.53
N GLY A 87 4.45 11.59 -5.30
CA GLY A 87 3.14 11.44 -5.92
C GLY A 87 3.05 10.23 -6.85
N VAL A 88 4.04 10.05 -7.73
CA VAL A 88 4.14 8.86 -8.60
C VAL A 88 4.26 7.58 -7.76
N PHE A 89 5.08 7.61 -6.71
CA PHE A 89 5.22 6.47 -5.81
C PHE A 89 3.89 6.10 -5.12
N VAL A 90 3.08 7.08 -4.70
CA VAL A 90 1.74 6.79 -4.14
C VAL A 90 0.85 6.11 -5.17
N GLU A 91 0.83 6.58 -6.42
CA GLU A 91 0.03 5.96 -7.48
C GLU A 91 0.44 4.49 -7.71
N GLU A 92 1.74 4.21 -7.74
CA GLU A 92 2.27 2.84 -7.85
C GLU A 92 1.87 1.99 -6.63
N ALA A 93 2.07 2.52 -5.42
CA ALA A 93 1.83 1.82 -4.17
C ALA A 93 0.34 1.57 -3.88
N THR A 94 -0.57 2.44 -4.33
CA THR A 94 -2.02 2.36 -4.07
C THR A 94 -2.83 1.66 -5.15
N GLY A 95 -2.22 1.40 -6.32
CA GLY A 95 -2.88 0.75 -7.45
C GLY A 95 -3.07 -0.76 -7.30
N LYS A 96 -2.73 -1.49 -8.37
CA LYS A 96 -2.90 -2.95 -8.44
C LYS A 96 -2.10 -3.69 -7.35
N ASP A 97 -0.99 -3.11 -6.92
CA ASP A 97 -0.09 -3.70 -5.92
C ASP A 97 -0.74 -3.73 -4.53
N LEU A 98 -1.43 -2.66 -4.12
CA LEU A 98 -2.17 -2.63 -2.85
C LEU A 98 -3.26 -3.70 -2.82
N THR A 99 -4.07 -3.76 -3.88
CA THR A 99 -5.15 -4.75 -3.98
C THR A 99 -4.60 -6.18 -3.96
N SER A 100 -3.51 -6.44 -4.68
CA SER A 100 -2.87 -7.77 -4.73
C SER A 100 -2.23 -8.16 -3.39
N GLY A 101 -1.62 -7.20 -2.70
CA GLY A 101 -1.08 -7.37 -1.35
C GLY A 101 -2.18 -7.71 -0.35
N ILE A 102 -3.27 -6.94 -0.35
CA ILE A 102 -4.43 -7.18 0.53
C ILE A 102 -5.06 -8.55 0.24
N PHE A 103 -5.26 -8.90 -1.03
CA PHE A 103 -5.77 -10.22 -1.41
C PHE A 103 -4.87 -11.34 -0.85
N SER A 104 -3.55 -11.20 -1.00
CA SER A 104 -2.59 -12.21 -0.53
C SER A 104 -2.67 -12.36 0.98
N VAL A 105 -2.65 -11.25 1.71
CA VAL A 105 -2.75 -11.24 3.17
C VAL A 105 -4.03 -11.88 3.65
N MET A 106 -5.19 -11.53 3.06
CA MET A 106 -6.47 -12.05 3.53
C MET A 106 -6.66 -13.53 3.16
N PHE A 107 -6.21 -13.94 1.97
CA PHE A 107 -6.67 -15.18 1.37
C PHE A 107 -5.56 -16.16 0.98
N ALA A 108 -4.29 -15.79 0.93
CA ALA A 108 -3.21 -16.66 0.45
C ALA A 108 -2.12 -16.93 1.48
N GLU A 109 -1.89 -15.99 2.40
CA GLU A 109 -0.91 -16.09 3.47
C GLU A 109 -1.42 -16.94 4.66
N GLU A 110 -0.67 -16.97 5.76
CA GLU A 110 -0.98 -17.79 6.94
C GLU A 110 -2.38 -17.48 7.51
N LYS A 111 -3.11 -18.50 7.98
CA LYS A 111 -4.50 -18.37 8.46
C LYS A 111 -5.40 -17.63 7.46
N PRO A 112 -5.52 -18.11 6.21
CA PRO A 112 -6.32 -17.44 5.20
C PRO A 112 -7.81 -17.52 5.56
N PHE A 113 -8.56 -16.48 5.21
CA PHE A 113 -10.03 -16.49 5.25
C PHE A 113 -10.58 -17.34 4.09
N LYS A 114 -10.38 -18.65 4.22
CA LYS A 114 -10.75 -19.67 3.24
C LYS A 114 -11.29 -20.90 3.94
N GLY A 115 -12.02 -21.71 3.20
CA GLY A 115 -12.50 -23.01 3.68
C GLY A 115 -13.90 -22.95 4.30
N ASP A 116 -14.39 -24.14 4.65
CA ASP A 116 -15.75 -24.36 5.11
C ASP A 116 -16.00 -23.79 6.51
N CYS A 117 -17.18 -23.22 6.71
CA CYS A 117 -17.66 -22.60 7.95
C CYS A 117 -18.72 -23.43 8.67
N ASN A 118 -18.86 -24.73 8.35
CA ASN A 118 -19.90 -25.59 8.92
C ASN A 118 -19.39 -26.55 10.00
N HIS A 119 -18.12 -26.48 10.39
CA HIS A 119 -17.49 -27.44 11.31
C HIS A 119 -16.62 -26.75 12.37
N PRO A 120 -17.19 -26.34 13.53
CA PRO A 120 -18.61 -26.44 13.90
C PRO A 120 -19.48 -25.36 13.26
N ALA A 121 -20.73 -25.67 12.95
CA ALA A 121 -21.68 -24.71 12.42
C ALA A 121 -22.06 -23.67 13.49
N ARG A 122 -22.07 -22.40 13.10
CA ARG A 122 -22.53 -21.26 13.93
C ARG A 122 -23.82 -20.64 13.40
N LEU A 123 -23.98 -20.68 12.08
CA LEU A 123 -25.08 -20.05 11.39
C LEU A 123 -26.15 -21.09 11.06
N THR A 124 -27.41 -20.67 11.11
CA THR A 124 -28.55 -21.53 10.79
C THR A 124 -28.76 -21.69 9.29
N ARG A 125 -28.27 -20.72 8.49
CA ARG A 125 -28.30 -20.75 7.03
C ARG A 125 -26.88 -20.78 6.45
N LYS A 126 -26.77 -21.36 5.24
CA LYS A 126 -25.51 -21.55 4.51
C LYS A 126 -25.14 -20.39 3.59
N MET A 127 -26.14 -19.66 3.12
CA MET A 127 -26.05 -18.43 2.30
C MET A 127 -27.32 -17.60 2.51
N PRO A 128 -27.29 -16.28 2.31
CA PRO A 128 -28.49 -15.46 2.32
C PRO A 128 -29.37 -15.79 1.10
N PRO A 129 -30.72 -15.71 1.21
CA PRO A 129 -31.61 -15.78 0.07
C PRO A 129 -31.29 -14.73 -1.00
N PRO A 130 -31.67 -14.96 -2.28
CA PRO A 130 -31.48 -13.97 -3.33
C PRO A 130 -32.11 -12.61 -2.96
N GLY A 131 -31.30 -11.55 -3.01
CA GLY A 131 -31.73 -10.18 -2.64
C GLY A 131 -31.59 -9.84 -1.16
N GLU A 132 -31.13 -10.78 -0.33
CA GLU A 132 -30.78 -10.52 1.08
C GLU A 132 -29.26 -10.51 1.29
N SER A 133 -28.84 -9.89 2.38
CA SER A 133 -27.44 -9.89 2.85
C SER A 133 -27.30 -10.72 4.12
N TRP A 134 -26.06 -11.07 4.45
CA TRP A 134 -25.74 -11.47 5.81
C TRP A 134 -26.04 -10.34 6.79
N THR A 135 -26.30 -10.68 8.04
CA THR A 135 -26.61 -9.73 9.11
C THR A 135 -25.44 -9.54 10.06
N ARG A 136 -25.40 -8.41 10.77
CA ARG A 136 -24.39 -8.18 11.81
C ARG A 136 -24.48 -9.19 12.96
N GLU A 137 -25.68 -9.65 13.27
CA GLU A 137 -25.90 -10.72 14.25
C GLU A 137 -25.19 -12.02 13.81
N GLU A 138 -25.18 -12.33 12.51
CA GLU A 138 -24.45 -13.48 11.99
C GLU A 138 -22.93 -13.31 12.10
N CYS A 139 -22.39 -12.09 11.99
CA CYS A 139 -20.98 -11.86 12.31
C CYS A 139 -20.67 -12.20 13.77
N GLN A 140 -21.52 -11.77 14.70
CA GLN A 140 -21.30 -11.97 16.14
C GLN A 140 -21.35 -13.44 16.57
N LYS A 141 -22.00 -14.30 15.78
CA LYS A 141 -22.05 -15.75 16.01
C LYS A 141 -20.77 -16.48 15.62
N MET A 142 -19.93 -15.86 14.80
CA MET A 142 -18.66 -16.46 14.39
C MET A 142 -17.64 -16.34 15.52
N ASP A 143 -16.76 -17.34 15.63
CA ASP A 143 -15.69 -17.41 16.63
C ASP A 143 -14.44 -18.13 16.09
N TYR A 144 -14.41 -18.46 14.79
CA TYR A 144 -13.24 -19.01 14.11
C TYR A 144 -13.11 -18.50 12.67
N ILE A 145 -11.86 -18.43 12.20
CA ILE A 145 -11.52 -17.97 10.85
C ILE A 145 -11.93 -19.04 9.83
N CYS A 146 -12.76 -18.64 8.88
CA CYS A 146 -13.14 -19.44 7.74
C CYS A 146 -13.48 -18.53 6.54
N GLY A 147 -13.99 -19.08 5.45
CA GLY A 147 -14.13 -18.34 4.20
C GLY A 147 -15.38 -17.47 4.05
N ASN A 148 -16.40 -17.57 4.90
CA ASN A 148 -17.68 -16.88 4.67
C ASN A 148 -17.64 -15.39 5.08
N PRO A 149 -18.51 -14.54 4.51
CA PRO A 149 -18.56 -13.13 4.85
C PRO A 149 -18.81 -12.82 6.34
N PRO A 150 -19.67 -13.54 7.09
CA PRO A 150 -19.79 -13.35 8.54
C PRO A 150 -18.49 -13.55 9.32
N SER A 151 -17.65 -14.53 8.96
CA SER A 151 -16.34 -14.73 9.61
C SER A 151 -15.41 -13.57 9.29
N ILE A 152 -15.34 -13.14 8.03
CA ILE A 152 -14.54 -11.98 7.60
C ILE A 152 -14.99 -10.71 8.37
N CYS A 153 -16.30 -10.51 8.53
CA CYS A 153 -16.88 -9.41 9.31
C CYS A 153 -16.51 -9.49 10.80
N HIS A 154 -16.60 -10.69 11.40
CA HIS A 154 -16.24 -10.90 12.81
C HIS A 154 -14.76 -10.57 13.10
N PHE A 155 -13.87 -11.06 12.24
CA PHE A 155 -12.43 -10.86 12.37
C PHE A 155 -11.94 -9.61 11.64
N LEU A 156 -12.81 -8.63 11.39
CA LEU A 156 -12.41 -7.37 10.76
C LEU A 156 -11.23 -6.69 11.50
N PRO A 157 -11.18 -6.62 12.84
CA PRO A 157 -10.01 -6.06 13.54
C PRO A 157 -8.70 -6.77 13.18
N ASP A 158 -8.70 -8.10 13.13
CA ASP A 158 -7.53 -8.90 12.78
C ASP A 158 -7.12 -8.70 11.32
N ILE A 159 -8.10 -8.64 10.41
CA ILE A 159 -7.87 -8.36 8.99
C ILE A 159 -7.20 -7.00 8.83
N LYS A 160 -7.72 -5.96 9.49
CA LYS A 160 -7.18 -4.61 9.43
C LYS A 160 -5.73 -4.56 9.92
N GLN A 161 -5.41 -5.24 11.03
CA GLN A 161 -4.04 -5.33 11.53
C GLN A 161 -3.10 -6.04 10.55
N ARG A 162 -3.55 -7.14 9.94
CA ARG A 162 -2.75 -7.87 8.94
C ARG A 162 -2.50 -7.03 7.69
N ILE A 163 -3.53 -6.34 7.19
CA ILE A 163 -3.40 -5.44 6.03
C ILE A 163 -2.45 -4.29 6.35
N LEU A 164 -2.60 -3.64 7.50
CA LEU A 164 -1.69 -2.57 7.93
C LEU A 164 -0.24 -3.08 8.05
N GLY A 165 -0.04 -4.26 8.65
CA GLY A 165 1.28 -4.89 8.72
C GLY A 165 1.90 -5.06 7.33
N ARG A 166 1.12 -5.54 6.36
CA ARG A 166 1.56 -5.68 4.97
C ARG A 166 1.90 -4.36 4.32
N ILE A 167 1.04 -3.34 4.45
CA ILE A 167 1.28 -2.01 3.90
C ILE A 167 2.59 -1.45 4.43
N ARG A 168 2.79 -1.49 5.76
CA ARG A 168 4.04 -1.04 6.40
C ARG A 168 5.26 -1.77 5.86
N SER A 169 5.21 -3.10 5.78
CA SER A 169 6.33 -3.90 5.24
C SER A 169 6.60 -3.59 3.77
N GLN A 170 5.57 -3.40 2.96
CA GLN A 170 5.72 -3.11 1.53
C GLN A 170 6.32 -1.72 1.31
N LEU A 171 5.83 -0.70 2.01
CA LEU A 171 6.40 0.66 1.99
C LEU A 171 7.84 0.67 2.49
N ALA A 172 8.16 -0.03 3.57
CA ALA A 172 9.52 -0.17 4.07
C ALA A 172 10.46 -0.84 3.05
N ASN A 173 9.99 -1.88 2.35
CA ASN A 173 10.79 -2.55 1.32
C ASN A 173 11.19 -1.58 0.19
N TYR A 174 10.28 -0.69 -0.24
CA TYR A 174 10.58 0.33 -1.25
C TYR A 174 11.61 1.36 -0.79
N ALA A 175 11.71 1.60 0.53
CA ALA A 175 12.67 2.52 1.16
C ALA A 175 13.98 1.85 1.61
N THR A 176 14.19 0.56 1.33
CA THR A 176 15.46 -0.13 1.63
C THR A 176 16.63 0.53 0.90
N PHE A 177 17.69 0.89 1.62
CA PHE A 177 18.86 1.63 1.09
C PHE A 177 19.46 1.05 -0.21
N ASP A 178 19.74 -0.26 -0.24
CA ASP A 178 20.46 -0.88 -1.37
C ASP A 178 19.57 -1.17 -2.58
N ASP A 179 18.32 -1.58 -2.35
CA ASP A 179 17.48 -2.16 -3.40
C ASP A 179 16.11 -1.52 -3.59
N GLY A 180 15.71 -0.63 -2.68
CA GLY A 180 14.43 0.05 -2.70
C GLY A 180 14.25 0.93 -3.93
N SER A 181 13.15 0.74 -4.66
CA SER A 181 12.84 1.57 -5.83
C SER A 181 12.62 3.04 -5.48
N LEU A 182 12.04 3.33 -4.31
CA LEU A 182 11.84 4.70 -3.85
C LEU A 182 13.17 5.41 -3.60
N VAL A 183 14.13 4.73 -2.95
CA VAL A 183 15.49 5.27 -2.75
C VAL A 183 16.14 5.59 -4.09
N LYS A 184 16.11 4.64 -5.04
CA LYS A 184 16.68 4.82 -6.39
C LYS A 184 16.06 6.02 -7.10
N ASN A 185 14.74 6.15 -7.06
CA ASN A 185 14.00 7.25 -7.69
C ASN A 185 14.32 8.61 -7.05
N VAL A 186 14.37 8.69 -5.71
CA VAL A 186 14.72 9.91 -4.97
C VAL A 186 16.15 10.35 -5.29
N VAL A 187 17.11 9.44 -5.26
CA VAL A 187 18.51 9.75 -5.58
C VAL A 187 18.65 10.23 -7.02
N GLN A 188 18.02 9.56 -7.98
CA GLN A 188 18.03 9.96 -9.38
C GLN A 188 17.39 11.34 -9.58
N SER A 189 16.27 11.59 -8.90
CA SER A 189 15.52 12.84 -8.92
C SER A 189 16.36 14.02 -8.42
N ILE A 190 17.07 13.87 -7.30
CA ILE A 190 17.98 14.89 -6.76
C ILE A 190 19.10 15.20 -7.77
N LYS A 191 19.77 14.17 -8.29
CA LYS A 191 20.87 14.33 -9.26
C LYS A 191 20.42 15.03 -10.54
N GLN A 192 19.29 14.58 -11.10
CA GLN A 192 18.75 15.13 -12.34
C GLN A 192 18.33 16.59 -12.16
N THR A 193 17.55 16.88 -11.11
CA THR A 193 17.08 18.24 -10.81
C THR A 193 18.24 19.20 -10.60
N THR A 194 19.25 18.79 -9.83
CA THR A 194 20.42 19.63 -9.59
C THR A 194 21.17 19.91 -10.89
N SER A 195 21.42 18.87 -11.69
CA SER A 195 22.07 19.01 -13.01
C SER A 195 21.29 19.96 -13.93
N ASP A 196 19.97 19.84 -13.98
CA ASP A 196 19.13 20.65 -14.87
C ASP A 196 19.09 22.12 -14.43
N VAL A 197 18.90 22.38 -13.14
CA VAL A 197 18.94 23.75 -12.58
C VAL A 197 20.32 24.37 -12.76
N MET A 198 21.39 23.64 -12.51
CA MET A 198 22.76 24.13 -12.71
C MET A 198 23.04 24.50 -14.16
N ARG A 199 22.55 23.70 -15.13
CA ARG A 199 22.66 24.01 -16.56
C ARG A 199 21.83 25.24 -16.95
N GLU A 200 20.61 25.36 -16.44
CA GLU A 200 19.73 26.51 -16.68
C GLU A 200 20.39 27.83 -16.24
N TYR A 201 21.09 27.81 -15.11
CA TYR A 201 21.78 28.98 -14.56
C TYR A 201 23.25 29.13 -15.01
N GLY A 202 23.69 28.38 -16.03
CA GLY A 202 25.04 28.50 -16.62
C GLY A 202 26.18 27.93 -15.75
N ALA A 203 25.86 27.26 -14.64
CA ALA A 203 26.81 26.61 -13.74
C ALA A 203 27.04 25.12 -14.07
N GLY A 204 26.53 24.63 -15.21
CA GLY A 204 26.60 23.21 -15.58
C GLY A 204 28.01 22.62 -15.67
N SER A 205 29.02 23.43 -16.02
CA SER A 205 30.43 23.00 -16.02
C SER A 205 31.01 22.76 -14.62
N SER A 206 30.36 23.29 -13.58
CA SER A 206 30.77 23.13 -12.18
C SER A 206 30.23 21.84 -11.55
N MET A 207 29.43 21.04 -12.28
CA MET A 207 28.94 19.75 -11.79
C MET A 207 30.07 18.76 -11.46
N ASP A 208 31.24 18.94 -12.07
CA ASP A 208 32.41 18.13 -11.79
C ASP A 208 33.28 18.62 -10.62
N ASP A 209 32.99 19.81 -10.09
CA ASP A 209 33.67 20.41 -8.95
C ASP A 209 33.45 19.53 -7.69
N PRO A 210 34.53 19.18 -6.96
CA PRO A 210 34.43 18.41 -5.72
C PRO A 210 33.50 19.02 -4.65
N GLU A 211 33.43 20.34 -4.53
CA GLU A 211 32.55 21.01 -3.57
C GLU A 211 31.08 20.86 -3.96
N VAL A 212 30.77 20.96 -5.26
CA VAL A 212 29.41 20.75 -5.78
C VAL A 212 29.01 19.28 -5.64
N LYS A 213 29.91 18.34 -5.92
CA LYS A 213 29.68 16.90 -5.68
C LYS A 213 29.39 16.62 -4.21
N SER A 214 30.21 17.15 -3.30
CA SER A 214 30.01 17.00 -1.85
C SER A 214 28.68 17.59 -1.38
N TYR A 215 28.25 18.71 -1.96
CA TYR A 215 26.94 19.31 -1.68
C TYR A 215 25.79 18.40 -2.13
N VAL A 216 25.83 17.89 -3.37
CA VAL A 216 24.82 16.96 -3.88
C VAL A 216 24.78 15.67 -3.06
N ASP A 217 25.93 15.12 -2.71
CA ASP A 217 26.04 13.92 -1.88
C ASP A 217 25.49 14.15 -0.47
N THR A 218 25.62 15.38 0.07
CA THR A 218 25.01 15.76 1.36
C THR A 218 23.49 15.77 1.28
N ILE A 219 22.91 16.36 0.23
CA ILE A 219 21.44 16.34 0.02
C ILE A 219 20.94 14.91 -0.12
N ILE A 220 21.62 14.09 -0.92
CA ILE A 220 21.28 12.68 -1.09
C ILE A 220 21.33 11.95 0.25
N SER A 221 22.39 12.15 1.03
CA SER A 221 22.54 11.51 2.34
C SER A 221 21.45 11.93 3.32
N ASN A 222 21.06 13.20 3.31
CA ASN A 222 19.95 13.70 4.13
C ASN A 222 18.63 13.05 3.72
N ALA A 223 18.31 13.00 2.41
CA ALA A 223 17.07 12.37 1.93
C ALA A 223 17.01 10.87 2.22
N ILE A 224 18.14 10.16 2.08
CA ILE A 224 18.26 8.74 2.45
C ILE A 224 18.02 8.55 3.95
N ARG A 225 18.56 9.42 4.79
CA ARG A 225 18.31 9.38 6.23
C ARG A 225 16.83 9.58 6.55
N SER A 226 16.14 10.53 5.89
CA SER A 226 14.70 10.71 6.09
C SER A 226 13.92 9.46 5.68
N LEU A 227 14.29 8.80 4.58
CA LEU A 227 13.69 7.53 4.16
C LEU A 227 13.93 6.40 5.18
N ASP A 228 15.12 6.32 5.76
CA ASP A 228 15.45 5.34 6.78
C ASP A 228 14.62 5.57 8.06
N THR A 229 14.58 6.80 8.57
CA THR A 229 13.71 7.19 9.71
C THR A 229 12.24 6.89 9.41
N TRP A 230 11.75 7.27 8.23
CA TRP A 230 10.38 7.00 7.83
C TRP A 230 10.07 5.49 7.82
N SER A 231 10.94 4.70 7.21
CA SER A 231 10.74 3.26 7.07
C SER A 231 10.83 2.50 8.40
N THR A 232 11.71 2.94 9.30
CA THR A 232 12.03 2.23 10.55
C THR A 232 11.29 2.75 11.77
N GLU A 233 10.81 4.00 11.75
CA GLU A 233 10.13 4.65 12.87
C GLU A 233 8.70 5.04 12.49
N ASP A 234 8.52 5.93 11.51
CA ASP A 234 7.20 6.52 11.21
C ASP A 234 6.19 5.47 10.77
N LEU A 235 6.56 4.58 9.86
CA LEU A 235 5.70 3.50 9.38
C LEU A 235 5.23 2.57 10.52
N LYS A 236 6.04 2.36 11.57
CA LYS A 236 5.61 1.53 12.72
C LYS A 236 4.45 2.17 13.48
N SER A 237 4.39 3.50 13.51
CA SER A 237 3.36 4.29 14.20
C SER A 237 2.13 4.64 13.33
N LEU A 238 2.17 4.34 12.03
CA LEU A 238 1.06 4.58 11.10
C LEU A 238 -0.22 3.92 11.62
N CYS A 239 -1.32 4.66 11.82
CA CYS A 239 -2.57 4.14 12.38
C CYS A 239 -2.51 3.69 13.85
N THR A 240 -1.48 4.08 14.61
CA THR A 240 -1.49 3.95 16.08
C THR A 240 -1.72 5.29 16.78
N ARG A 241 -1.65 6.38 16.03
CA ARG A 241 -1.81 7.74 16.52
C ARG A 241 -3.29 8.16 16.50
N PRO A 242 -3.81 8.88 17.52
CA PRO A 242 -5.20 9.33 17.54
C PRO A 242 -5.61 10.16 16.32
N GLU A 243 -4.71 10.97 15.77
CA GLU A 243 -4.93 11.79 14.59
C GLU A 243 -5.14 10.96 13.30
N ASP A 244 -4.64 9.73 13.24
CA ASP A 244 -4.78 8.84 12.09
C ASP A 244 -6.11 8.05 12.13
N ASP A 245 -6.80 8.03 13.28
CA ASP A 245 -7.90 7.09 13.56
C ASP A 245 -9.05 7.21 12.55
N GLN A 246 -9.41 8.42 12.17
CA GLN A 246 -10.49 8.65 11.20
C GLN A 246 -10.17 8.03 9.83
N VAL A 247 -8.91 8.11 9.38
CA VAL A 247 -8.48 7.57 8.08
C VAL A 247 -8.33 6.05 8.16
N CYS A 248 -7.81 5.53 9.28
CA CYS A 248 -7.50 4.11 9.44
C CYS A 248 -8.70 3.25 9.87
N ASN A 249 -9.65 3.84 10.60
CA ASN A 249 -10.74 3.12 11.25
C ASN A 249 -12.14 3.73 11.02
N GLY A 250 -12.24 4.94 10.46
CA GLY A 250 -13.52 5.64 10.29
C GLY A 250 -14.48 5.04 9.24
N TRP A 251 -14.17 3.87 8.68
CA TRP A 251 -14.91 3.23 7.58
C TRP A 251 -15.43 1.82 7.91
N ASP A 252 -15.37 1.40 9.18
CA ASP A 252 -15.77 0.05 9.61
C ASP A 252 -17.22 -0.30 9.22
N ASP A 253 -18.16 0.63 9.41
CA ASP A 253 -19.55 0.37 9.03
C ASP A 253 -19.76 0.21 7.52
N SER A 254 -18.97 0.93 6.73
CA SER A 254 -18.99 0.84 5.27
C SER A 254 -18.46 -0.53 4.83
N ILE A 255 -17.26 -0.92 5.27
CA ILE A 255 -16.67 -2.19 4.85
C ILE A 255 -17.47 -3.39 5.37
N ILE A 256 -18.07 -3.32 6.57
CA ILE A 256 -18.95 -4.39 7.08
C ILE A 256 -20.13 -4.58 6.13
N THR A 257 -20.72 -3.50 5.65
CA THR A 257 -21.82 -3.56 4.67
C THR A 257 -21.35 -4.21 3.36
N GLU A 258 -20.19 -3.82 2.86
CA GLU A 258 -19.61 -4.39 1.64
C GLU A 258 -19.17 -5.85 1.82
N ILE A 259 -18.83 -6.29 3.04
CA ILE A 259 -18.56 -7.69 3.34
C ILE A 259 -19.85 -8.49 3.28
N LEU A 260 -20.88 -8.05 3.99
CA LEU A 260 -22.10 -8.82 4.19
C LEU A 260 -23.01 -8.89 2.97
N LYS A 261 -22.79 -8.06 1.94
CA LYS A 261 -23.50 -8.13 0.66
C LYS A 261 -23.18 -9.41 -0.14
N TRP A 262 -22.03 -10.03 0.11
CA TRP A 262 -21.61 -11.22 -0.63
C TRP A 262 -22.34 -12.47 -0.12
N PRO A 263 -22.73 -13.41 -1.00
CA PRO A 263 -23.38 -14.65 -0.59
C PRO A 263 -22.44 -15.57 0.21
#